data_AF-A0A2U3KN83-F1
#
_entry.id   AF-A0A2U3KN83-F1
#
_cell.length_a   1.000
_cell.length_b   1.000
_cell.length_c   1.000
_cell.angle_alpha   90.00
_cell.angle_beta   90.00
_cell.angle_gamma   90.00
#
_symmetry.space_group_name_H-M   'P 1'
#
loop_
_entity.id
_entity.type
_entity.pdbx_description
1 polymer ?
#
loop_
_entity_poly.entity_id
_entity_poly.type
_entity_poly.pdbx_seq_one_letter_code
_entity_poly.pdbx_strand_id
1 'polypeptide(L)'
;MDQAGKYIADAVLGIDTLWGGDVMCPSGTGRFIADCWFSDEPLPAAYTHPAAARLRQSGGVTGKSIDREAVEEYLRAVNLPQAIAGIEDEAAKIRGLRKPYLTGLADCLTVMWDLAMEVLGKGEAVPYARCVEAATGKPPEPSQPEAKRERVAELLGRAGYASSGAGGLLSAVDGWRHDRISPMASVRALSASVISNFDNLSAKNLLPYLPRTLAKVPRANIDFLPIKDAWFSGSMNYIGRARNADGSPKYEATYEINASLQMSFPEFEQLVSHEVVPGHVTTFAFLQDLYVRGKADFEATVLTMNTRAATLFEGIANNAILIAHGVTEVDQLPDEDLQIGVLLALLQDDAKNQSSYLTWGEGKPQAEVAATLRRDFLVTEERAGKLSGAWGRHPLLGRMYLPAYRSGTEKVAQLRRKHPAKKVLPVLYGCHGLVDIQTIERVLKS
;
A
#
# COMPACT_ATOMS: atom_id res chain seq x y z
N MET A 1 2.63 -26.55 -1.24
CA MET A 1 3.61 -25.52 -0.80
C MET A 1 5.01 -26.12 -0.63
N ASP A 2 6.06 -25.45 -1.13
CA ASP A 2 7.48 -25.84 -0.95
C ASP A 2 8.00 -25.45 0.46
N GLN A 3 9.26 -25.77 0.77
CA GLN A 3 9.84 -25.47 2.09
C GLN A 3 9.97 -23.95 2.34
N ALA A 4 10.36 -23.18 1.32
CA ALA A 4 10.39 -21.72 1.39
C ALA A 4 9.00 -21.16 1.72
N GLY A 5 7.96 -21.65 1.05
CA GLY A 5 6.57 -21.25 1.28
C GLY A 5 6.11 -21.48 2.71
N LYS A 6 6.50 -22.60 3.34
CA LYS A 6 6.20 -22.86 4.76
C LYS A 6 6.81 -21.79 5.67
N TYR A 7 8.09 -21.50 5.48
CA TYR A 7 8.77 -20.45 6.26
C TYR A 7 8.18 -19.06 6.02
N ILE A 8 7.82 -18.73 4.78
CA ILE A 8 7.13 -17.49 4.43
C ILE A 8 5.78 -17.41 5.16
N ALA A 9 4.98 -18.48 5.12
CA ALA A 9 3.69 -18.54 5.81
C ALA A 9 3.85 -18.32 7.32
N ASP A 10 4.73 -19.09 7.97
CA ASP A 10 4.96 -18.99 9.42
C ASP A 10 5.48 -17.61 9.81
N ALA A 11 6.45 -17.05 9.06
CA ALA A 11 7.04 -15.76 9.39
C ALA A 11 6.06 -14.59 9.13
N VAL A 12 5.42 -14.54 7.97
CA VAL A 12 4.53 -13.42 7.61
C VAL A 12 3.30 -13.40 8.52
N LEU A 13 2.55 -14.51 8.61
CA LEU A 13 1.36 -14.53 9.46
C LEU A 13 1.71 -14.51 10.94
N GLY A 14 2.90 -14.97 11.28
CA GLY A 14 3.38 -14.94 12.65
C GLY A 14 3.72 -13.53 13.12
N ILE A 15 4.37 -12.73 12.27
CA ILE A 15 4.62 -11.31 12.52
C ILE A 15 3.29 -10.53 12.45
N ASP A 16 2.40 -10.83 11.49
CA ASP A 16 1.07 -10.22 11.42
C ASP A 16 0.29 -10.39 12.73
N THR A 17 0.24 -11.63 13.23
CA THR A 17 -0.39 -11.95 14.52
C THR A 17 0.29 -11.23 15.69
N LEU A 18 1.63 -11.13 15.71
CA LEU A 18 2.36 -10.41 16.75
C LEU A 18 1.94 -8.93 16.81
N TRP A 19 1.71 -8.33 15.65
CA TRP A 19 1.20 -6.98 15.50
C TRP A 19 -0.35 -6.88 15.58
N GLY A 20 -1.03 -7.97 15.94
CA GLY A 20 -2.48 -7.97 16.16
C GLY A 20 -3.32 -8.15 14.90
N GLY A 21 -2.70 -8.42 13.76
CA GLY A 21 -3.38 -8.68 12.50
C GLY A 21 -4.06 -10.05 12.45
N ASP A 22 -5.22 -10.08 11.80
CA ASP A 22 -6.01 -11.25 11.47
C ASP A 22 -6.24 -11.28 9.95
N VAL A 23 -5.37 -11.97 9.21
CA VAL A 23 -5.46 -12.12 7.75
C VAL A 23 -6.80 -12.71 7.27
N MET A 24 -7.52 -13.43 8.14
CA MET A 24 -8.80 -14.04 7.81
C MET A 24 -10.00 -13.17 8.18
N CYS A 25 -9.76 -12.01 8.81
CA CYS A 25 -10.81 -11.06 9.13
C CYS A 25 -11.52 -10.61 7.85
N PRO A 26 -12.87 -10.61 7.81
CA PRO A 26 -13.61 -10.14 6.64
C PRO A 26 -13.50 -8.62 6.44
N SER A 27 -13.04 -7.88 7.45
CA SER A 27 -12.89 -6.43 7.44
C SER A 27 -11.43 -6.03 7.53
N GLY A 28 -11.09 -4.91 6.89
CA GLY A 28 -9.76 -4.30 7.00
C GLY A 28 -9.47 -3.76 8.39
N THR A 29 -10.49 -3.65 9.26
CA THR A 29 -10.31 -3.27 10.67
C THR A 29 -9.54 -4.31 11.49
N GLY A 30 -9.56 -5.58 11.08
CA GLY A 30 -8.84 -6.65 11.77
C GLY A 30 -7.58 -7.11 11.05
N ARG A 31 -7.36 -6.72 9.79
CA ARG A 31 -6.12 -7.00 9.06
C ARG A 31 -5.06 -5.97 9.38
N PHE A 32 -3.78 -6.33 9.27
CA PHE A 32 -2.72 -5.37 9.54
C PHE A 32 -1.54 -5.38 8.57
N ILE A 33 -0.69 -6.42 8.55
CA ILE A 33 0.42 -6.47 7.59
C ILE A 33 0.19 -7.51 6.50
N ALA A 34 -0.46 -8.63 6.82
CA ALA A 34 -0.85 -9.62 5.84
C ALA A 34 -2.20 -9.22 5.25
N ASP A 35 -2.16 -8.72 4.02
CA ASP A 35 -3.35 -8.15 3.37
C ASP A 35 -4.27 -9.23 2.80
N CYS A 36 -3.70 -10.39 2.41
CA CYS A 36 -4.47 -11.49 1.84
C CYS A 36 -3.86 -12.88 2.14
N TRP A 37 -4.69 -13.90 1.95
CA TRP A 37 -4.31 -15.32 1.95
C TRP A 37 -5.19 -16.08 0.95
N PHE A 38 -4.75 -16.18 -0.31
CA PHE A 38 -5.55 -16.79 -1.39
C PHE A 38 -4.96 -18.08 -1.98
N SER A 39 -3.94 -18.66 -1.34
CA SER A 39 -3.21 -19.85 -1.81
C SER A 39 -3.98 -21.16 -1.75
N ASP A 40 -5.10 -21.20 -0.99
CA ASP A 40 -5.80 -22.41 -0.54
C ASP A 40 -4.96 -23.38 0.32
N GLU A 41 -3.71 -23.01 0.65
CA GLU A 41 -2.87 -23.80 1.55
C GLU A 41 -3.40 -23.68 3.00
N PRO A 42 -3.22 -24.73 3.83
CA PRO A 42 -3.54 -24.67 5.24
C PRO A 42 -2.81 -23.51 5.94
N LEU A 43 -3.51 -22.83 6.84
CA LEU A 43 -2.91 -21.78 7.65
C LEU A 43 -1.81 -22.36 8.57
N PRO A 44 -0.66 -21.67 8.71
CA PRO A 44 0.48 -22.11 9.50
C PRO A 44 0.16 -22.18 11.00
N ALA A 45 0.98 -22.91 11.74
CA ALA A 45 0.87 -23.00 13.21
C ALA A 45 1.02 -21.62 13.87
N ALA A 46 1.86 -20.74 13.30
CA ALA A 46 2.00 -19.35 13.72
C ALA A 46 0.66 -18.59 13.76
N TYR A 47 -0.33 -19.00 12.96
CA TYR A 47 -1.65 -18.41 12.93
C TYR A 47 -2.70 -19.22 13.71
N THR A 48 -2.68 -20.55 13.60
CA THR A 48 -3.74 -21.43 14.13
C THR A 48 -3.59 -21.80 15.60
N HIS A 49 -2.41 -21.62 16.19
CA HIS A 49 -2.16 -21.95 17.60
C HIS A 49 -3.09 -21.17 18.56
N PRO A 50 -3.58 -21.76 19.68
CA PRO A 50 -4.46 -21.05 20.61
C PRO A 50 -3.91 -19.72 21.14
N ALA A 51 -2.61 -19.67 21.45
CA ALA A 51 -1.93 -18.43 21.86
C ALA A 51 -1.97 -17.33 20.78
N ALA A 52 -1.92 -17.72 19.50
CA ALA A 52 -2.02 -16.80 18.36
C ALA A 52 -3.42 -16.15 18.31
N ALA A 53 -4.47 -16.95 18.49
CA ALA A 53 -5.85 -16.46 18.53
C ALA A 53 -6.08 -15.47 19.70
N ARG A 54 -5.57 -15.78 20.89
CA ARG A 54 -5.60 -14.87 22.05
C ARG A 54 -4.90 -13.55 21.74
N LEU A 55 -3.71 -13.61 21.14
CA LEU A 55 -2.92 -12.42 20.82
C LEU A 55 -3.60 -11.51 19.77
N ARG A 56 -4.24 -12.09 18.75
CA ARG A 56 -5.03 -11.31 17.78
C ARG A 56 -6.20 -10.60 18.47
N GLN A 57 -6.92 -11.31 19.35
CA GLN A 57 -8.03 -10.72 20.11
C GLN A 57 -7.60 -9.57 21.02
N SER A 58 -6.36 -9.60 21.54
CA SER A 58 -5.81 -8.51 22.35
C SER A 58 -5.23 -7.34 21.53
N GLY A 59 -5.18 -7.45 20.20
CA GLY A 59 -4.62 -6.44 19.31
C GLY A 59 -3.09 -6.44 19.23
N GLY A 60 -2.44 -7.54 19.61
CA GLY A 60 -0.98 -7.70 19.53
C GLY A 60 -0.19 -6.66 20.34
N VAL A 61 1.03 -6.36 19.88
CA VAL A 61 1.89 -5.33 20.48
C VAL A 61 1.39 -3.89 20.27
N THR A 62 0.33 -3.70 19.49
CA THR A 62 -0.32 -2.41 19.21
C THR A 62 -1.65 -2.22 19.92
N GLY A 63 -2.05 -3.19 20.76
CA GLY A 63 -3.25 -3.07 21.57
C GLY A 63 -3.21 -1.84 22.46
N LYS A 64 -4.37 -1.21 22.71
CA LYS A 64 -4.49 -0.03 23.59
C LYS A 64 -3.82 -0.26 24.97
N SER A 65 -3.90 -1.49 25.44
CA SER A 65 -3.12 -2.03 26.55
C SER A 65 -2.50 -3.35 26.09
N ILE A 66 -1.18 -3.47 26.14
CA ILE A 66 -0.48 -4.69 25.71
C ILE A 66 -0.74 -5.81 26.73
N ASP A 67 -1.43 -6.88 26.30
CA ASP A 67 -1.52 -8.13 27.07
C ASP A 67 -0.17 -8.86 27.01
N ARG A 68 0.71 -8.55 27.97
CA ARG A 68 2.05 -9.13 28.04
C ARG A 68 2.02 -10.65 28.20
N GLU A 69 1.04 -11.21 28.89
CA GLU A 69 0.94 -12.66 29.09
C GLU A 69 0.61 -13.36 27.76
N ALA A 70 -0.35 -12.84 27.00
CA ALA A 70 -0.67 -13.36 25.67
C ALA A 70 0.54 -13.31 24.73
N VAL A 71 1.31 -12.21 24.78
CA VAL A 71 2.56 -12.08 24.01
C VAL A 71 3.57 -13.14 24.45
N GLU A 72 3.87 -13.29 25.75
CA GLU A 72 4.83 -14.31 26.23
C GLU A 72 4.40 -15.74 25.88
N GLU A 73 3.11 -16.03 25.96
CA GLU A 73 2.56 -17.34 25.58
C GLU A 73 2.78 -17.61 24.09
N TYR A 74 2.48 -16.63 23.24
CA TYR A 74 2.68 -16.75 21.81
C TYR A 74 4.16 -16.90 21.43
N LEU A 75 5.04 -16.07 21.99
CA LEU A 75 6.48 -16.13 21.71
C LEU A 75 7.16 -17.41 22.21
N ARG A 76 6.58 -18.10 23.21
CA ARG A 76 7.01 -19.44 23.62
C ARG A 76 6.54 -20.54 22.66
N ALA A 77 5.36 -20.36 22.07
CA ALA A 77 4.74 -21.35 21.19
C ALA A 77 5.25 -21.26 19.74
N VAL A 78 5.62 -20.07 19.28
CA VAL A 78 5.95 -19.79 17.87
C VAL A 78 7.31 -19.13 17.75
N ASN A 79 8.24 -19.78 17.07
CA ASN A 79 9.61 -19.29 16.87
C ASN A 79 9.72 -18.46 15.58
N LEU A 80 9.34 -17.18 15.65
CA LEU A 80 9.41 -16.27 14.51
C LEU A 80 10.84 -16.04 13.99
N PRO A 81 11.88 -15.85 14.83
CA PRO A 81 13.25 -15.74 14.35
C PRO A 81 13.71 -16.95 13.53
N GLN A 82 13.34 -18.17 13.94
CA GLN A 82 13.64 -19.38 13.17
C GLN A 82 12.90 -19.41 11.84
N ALA A 83 11.64 -18.99 11.80
CA ALA A 83 10.88 -18.92 10.56
C ALA A 83 11.51 -17.92 9.57
N ILE A 84 11.92 -16.74 10.05
CA ILE A 84 12.59 -15.72 9.24
C ILE A 84 13.94 -16.21 8.72
N ALA A 85 14.79 -16.80 9.59
CA ALA A 85 16.06 -17.40 9.17
C ALA A 85 15.86 -18.52 8.15
N GLY A 86 14.79 -19.31 8.28
CA GLY A 86 14.42 -20.33 7.30
C GLY A 86 14.13 -19.76 5.91
N ILE A 87 13.58 -18.54 5.79
CA ILE A 87 13.41 -17.87 4.50
C ILE A 87 14.78 -17.59 3.87
N GLU A 88 15.74 -17.09 4.65
CA GLU A 88 17.09 -16.78 4.17
C GLU A 88 17.85 -18.03 3.71
N ASP A 89 17.78 -19.10 4.51
CA ASP A 89 18.40 -20.39 4.21
C ASP A 89 17.85 -21.00 2.92
N GLU A 90 16.54 -20.95 2.71
CA GLU A 90 15.91 -21.42 1.46
C GLU A 90 16.22 -20.48 0.29
N ALA A 91 16.21 -19.16 0.50
CA ALA A 91 16.57 -18.19 -0.54
C ALA A 91 18.00 -18.39 -1.03
N ALA A 92 18.94 -18.78 -0.16
CA ALA A 92 20.32 -19.06 -0.54
C ALA A 92 20.46 -20.22 -1.54
N LYS A 93 19.51 -21.17 -1.52
CA LYS A 93 19.45 -22.36 -2.40
C LYS A 93 18.78 -22.05 -3.75
N ILE A 94 18.01 -20.98 -3.82
CA ILE A 94 17.24 -20.56 -5.00
C ILE A 94 18.13 -19.70 -5.94
N ARG A 95 17.86 -19.76 -7.25
CA ARG A 95 18.53 -18.94 -8.28
C ARG A 95 17.56 -17.91 -8.88
N GLY A 96 18.10 -16.94 -9.60
CA GLY A 96 17.29 -15.94 -10.31
C GLY A 96 16.73 -14.86 -9.39
N LEU A 97 15.61 -14.25 -9.79
CA LEU A 97 15.01 -13.09 -9.12
C LEU A 97 14.33 -13.41 -7.78
N ARG A 98 13.89 -14.66 -7.59
CA ARG A 98 13.24 -15.11 -6.35
C ARG A 98 14.18 -15.02 -5.15
N LYS A 99 15.47 -15.33 -5.32
CA LYS A 99 16.49 -15.21 -4.26
C LYS A 99 16.55 -13.81 -3.64
N PRO A 100 16.90 -12.73 -4.39
CA PRO A 100 17.01 -11.40 -3.81
C PRO A 100 15.66 -10.85 -3.32
N TYR A 101 14.53 -11.29 -3.90
CA TYR A 101 13.20 -10.95 -3.39
C TYR A 101 12.98 -11.51 -1.98
N LEU A 102 13.22 -12.82 -1.79
CA LEU A 102 13.04 -13.48 -0.50
C LEU A 102 14.02 -12.98 0.57
N THR A 103 15.27 -12.67 0.20
CA THR A 103 16.21 -12.00 1.10
C THR A 103 15.67 -10.64 1.55
N GLY A 104 15.12 -9.83 0.63
CA GLY A 104 14.51 -8.56 0.98
C GLY A 104 13.26 -8.70 1.86
N LEU A 105 12.46 -9.75 1.67
CA LEU A 105 11.33 -10.06 2.54
C LEU A 105 11.80 -10.41 3.96
N ALA A 106 12.81 -11.28 4.09
CA ALA A 106 13.38 -11.65 5.39
C ALA A 106 13.99 -10.44 6.13
N ASP A 107 14.71 -9.55 5.42
CA ASP A 107 15.21 -8.29 5.97
C ASP A 107 14.09 -7.46 6.58
N CYS A 108 12.99 -7.28 5.84
CA CYS A 108 11.84 -6.50 6.30
C CYS A 108 11.19 -7.14 7.53
N LEU A 109 10.94 -8.45 7.51
CA LEU A 109 10.33 -9.17 8.63
C LEU A 109 11.20 -9.13 9.90
N THR A 110 12.53 -9.17 9.74
CA THR A 110 13.48 -8.99 10.85
C THR A 110 13.32 -7.63 11.49
N VAL A 111 13.22 -6.56 10.70
CA VAL A 111 12.99 -5.21 11.24
C VAL A 111 11.62 -5.11 11.94
N MET A 112 10.57 -5.72 11.38
CA MET A 112 9.25 -5.75 12.03
C MET A 112 9.26 -6.52 13.36
N TRP A 113 10.02 -7.61 13.44
CA TRP A 113 10.25 -8.34 14.68
C TRP A 113 10.98 -7.47 15.71
N ASP A 114 12.09 -6.85 15.33
CA ASP A 114 12.89 -6.01 16.23
C ASP A 114 12.07 -4.82 16.75
N LEU A 115 11.25 -4.21 15.89
CA LEU A 115 10.32 -3.14 16.28
C LEU A 115 9.28 -3.63 17.31
N ALA A 116 8.78 -4.86 17.17
CA ALA A 116 7.88 -5.43 18.18
C ALA A 116 8.62 -5.68 19.50
N MET A 117 9.88 -6.14 19.45
CA MET A 117 10.70 -6.34 20.65
C MET A 117 11.05 -5.00 21.34
N GLU A 118 11.32 -3.95 20.58
CA GLU A 118 11.49 -2.58 21.09
C GLU A 118 10.23 -2.12 21.84
N VAL A 119 9.04 -2.26 21.23
CA VAL A 119 7.76 -1.89 21.85
C VAL A 119 7.51 -2.64 23.16
N LEU A 120 7.93 -3.90 23.23
CA LEU A 120 7.81 -4.72 24.44
C LEU A 120 8.83 -4.35 25.54
N GLY A 121 9.85 -3.55 25.22
CA GLY A 121 10.97 -3.25 26.11
C GLY A 121 11.97 -4.40 26.24
N LYS A 122 12.02 -5.29 25.24
CA LYS A 122 12.87 -6.50 25.22
C LYS A 122 14.03 -6.42 24.22
N GLY A 123 13.92 -5.54 23.23
CA GLY A 123 14.93 -5.31 22.21
C GLY A 123 15.60 -3.93 22.36
N GLU A 124 16.72 -3.75 21.65
CA GLU A 124 17.32 -2.43 21.47
C GLU A 124 16.42 -1.51 20.64
N ALA A 125 16.62 -0.20 20.77
CA ALA A 125 15.96 0.77 19.92
C ALA A 125 16.38 0.55 18.46
N VAL A 126 15.40 0.36 17.57
CA VAL A 126 15.62 0.16 16.15
C VAL A 126 15.83 1.52 15.48
N PRO A 127 16.99 1.76 14.82
CA PRO A 127 17.26 3.02 14.16
C PRO A 127 16.22 3.33 13.09
N TYR A 128 15.76 4.59 13.03
CA TYR A 128 14.81 5.05 12.03
C TYR A 128 15.29 4.76 10.59
N ALA A 129 16.55 5.06 10.29
CA ALA A 129 17.14 4.82 8.97
C ALA A 129 17.06 3.34 8.55
N ARG A 130 17.32 2.40 9.48
CA ARG A 130 17.21 0.96 9.21
C ARG A 130 15.78 0.58 8.79
N CYS A 131 14.76 1.18 9.40
CA CYS A 131 13.37 0.93 9.08
C CYS A 131 13.02 1.39 7.65
N VAL A 132 13.42 2.61 7.30
CA VAL A 132 13.16 3.18 5.97
C VAL A 132 13.94 2.44 4.89
N GLU A 133 15.22 2.14 5.12
CA GLU A 133 16.08 1.44 4.16
C GLU A 133 15.60 0.01 3.90
N ALA A 134 15.16 -0.71 4.93
CA ALA A 134 14.63 -2.05 4.76
C ALA A 134 13.42 -2.07 3.82
N ALA A 135 12.45 -1.18 4.04
CA ALA A 135 11.22 -1.12 3.26
C ALA A 135 11.41 -0.50 1.86
N THR A 136 12.22 0.55 1.73
CA THR A 136 12.30 1.35 0.50
C THR A 136 13.56 1.12 -0.34
N GLY A 137 14.60 0.54 0.26
CA GLY A 137 15.92 0.40 -0.35
C GLY A 137 16.74 1.68 -0.44
N LYS A 138 16.34 2.75 0.26
CA LYS A 138 17.02 4.05 0.28
C LYS A 138 17.05 4.65 1.69
N PRO A 139 18.04 5.50 2.01
CA PRO A 139 18.06 6.22 3.28
C PRO A 139 16.86 7.17 3.41
N PRO A 140 16.46 7.53 4.65
CA PRO A 140 15.40 8.52 4.87
C PRO A 140 15.80 9.90 4.36
N GLU A 141 14.86 10.59 3.73
CA GLU A 141 15.04 11.97 3.25
C GLU A 141 13.74 12.77 3.39
N PRO A 142 13.83 14.10 3.59
CA PRO A 142 12.65 14.97 3.57
C PRO A 142 12.02 15.00 2.18
N SER A 143 10.72 15.28 2.14
CA SER A 143 9.96 15.49 0.90
C SER A 143 10.14 16.92 0.38
N GLN A 144 10.11 17.09 -0.95
CA GLN A 144 10.23 18.38 -1.64
C GLN A 144 8.92 18.68 -2.40
N PRO A 145 7.95 19.38 -1.79
CA PRO A 145 6.63 19.61 -2.39
C PRO A 145 6.57 20.77 -3.38
N GLU A 146 7.62 21.59 -3.49
CA GLU A 146 7.61 22.93 -4.10
C GLU A 146 7.07 22.90 -5.54
N ALA A 147 7.64 22.07 -6.41
CA ALA A 147 7.22 21.99 -7.82
C ALA A 147 5.76 21.56 -7.99
N LYS A 148 5.27 20.64 -7.14
CA LYS A 148 3.87 20.19 -7.17
C LYS A 148 2.94 21.30 -6.69
N ARG A 149 3.33 22.04 -5.63
CA ARG A 149 2.56 23.20 -5.14
C ARG A 149 2.49 24.32 -6.16
N GLU A 150 3.59 24.64 -6.83
CA GLU A 150 3.63 25.64 -7.89
C GLU A 150 2.66 25.28 -9.02
N ARG A 151 2.67 24.01 -9.44
CA ARG A 151 1.74 23.52 -10.47
C ARG A 151 0.28 23.55 -10.01
N VAL A 152 -0.01 23.18 -8.77
CA VAL A 152 -1.36 23.30 -8.19
C VAL A 152 -1.81 24.76 -8.15
N ALA A 153 -0.94 25.67 -7.73
CA ALA A 153 -1.23 27.10 -7.68
C ALA A 153 -1.54 27.68 -9.07
N GLU A 154 -0.78 27.28 -10.08
CA GLU A 154 -0.99 27.68 -11.47
C GLU A 154 -2.37 27.21 -11.98
N LEU A 155 -2.68 25.93 -11.81
CA LEU A 155 -3.95 25.34 -12.25
C LEU A 155 -5.15 25.96 -11.52
N LEU A 156 -5.04 26.16 -10.20
CA LEU A 156 -6.07 26.83 -9.40
C LEU A 156 -6.28 28.28 -9.84
N GLY A 157 -5.21 29.00 -10.19
CA GLY A 157 -5.30 30.36 -10.70
C GLY A 157 -6.08 30.44 -12.02
N ARG A 158 -5.87 29.47 -12.93
CA ARG A 158 -6.65 29.36 -14.18
C ARG A 158 -8.12 29.03 -13.91
N ALA A 159 -8.39 28.22 -12.89
CA ALA A 159 -9.74 27.89 -12.43
C ALA A 159 -10.40 29.01 -11.60
N GLY A 160 -9.75 30.16 -11.41
CA GLY A 160 -10.30 31.33 -10.72
C GLY A 160 -10.14 31.34 -9.19
N TYR A 161 -9.37 30.42 -8.62
CA TYR A 161 -9.06 30.39 -7.18
C TYR A 161 -7.80 31.20 -6.89
N ALA A 162 -7.94 32.33 -6.18
CA ALA A 162 -6.83 33.21 -5.85
C ALA A 162 -5.93 32.61 -4.74
N SER A 163 -4.65 32.44 -5.03
CA SER A 163 -3.63 31.92 -4.08
C SER A 163 -2.84 33.01 -3.36
N SER A 164 -3.05 34.29 -3.67
CA SER A 164 -2.35 35.46 -3.12
C SER A 164 -3.05 36.14 -1.92
N GLY A 165 -4.23 35.65 -1.53
CA GLY A 165 -5.03 36.20 -0.44
C GLY A 165 -4.65 35.70 0.96
N ALA A 166 -5.40 36.13 1.98
CA ALA A 166 -5.26 35.61 3.34
C ALA A 166 -5.51 34.09 3.36
N GLY A 167 -4.52 33.32 3.86
CA GLY A 167 -4.55 31.85 3.85
C GLY A 167 -3.86 31.19 2.63
N GLY A 168 -3.46 31.98 1.63
CA GLY A 168 -2.60 31.56 0.54
C GLY A 168 -3.13 30.39 -0.29
N LEU A 169 -2.22 29.56 -0.81
CA LEU A 169 -2.54 28.38 -1.62
C LEU A 169 -3.43 27.36 -0.88
N LEU A 170 -3.29 27.23 0.44
CA LEU A 170 -4.07 26.28 1.23
C LEU A 170 -5.57 26.61 1.20
N SER A 171 -5.93 27.88 1.37
CA SER A 171 -7.31 28.32 1.27
C SER A 171 -7.88 28.16 -0.14
N ALA A 172 -7.07 28.36 -1.18
CA ALA A 172 -7.49 28.10 -2.57
C ALA A 172 -7.80 26.61 -2.81
N VAL A 173 -6.96 25.71 -2.30
CA VAL A 173 -7.21 24.26 -2.36
C VAL A 173 -8.46 23.87 -1.57
N ASP A 174 -8.62 24.38 -0.34
CA ASP A 174 -9.77 24.05 0.49
C ASP A 174 -11.08 24.56 -0.15
N GLY A 175 -11.08 25.74 -0.79
CA GLY A 175 -12.20 26.23 -1.60
C GLY A 175 -12.48 25.37 -2.83
N TRP A 176 -11.44 25.00 -3.59
CA TRP A 176 -11.57 24.12 -4.76
C TRP A 176 -12.15 22.74 -4.39
N ARG A 177 -11.71 22.17 -3.26
CA ARG A 177 -12.26 20.91 -2.72
C ARG A 177 -13.73 21.07 -2.36
N HIS A 178 -14.09 22.16 -1.68
CA HIS A 178 -15.46 22.43 -1.24
C HIS A 178 -16.44 22.46 -2.42
N ASP A 179 -16.08 23.14 -3.51
CA ASP A 179 -16.93 23.27 -4.70
C ASP A 179 -17.10 21.95 -5.48
N ARG A 180 -16.27 20.93 -5.18
CA ARG A 180 -16.20 19.65 -5.90
C ARG A 180 -16.50 18.43 -5.03
N ILE A 181 -17.05 18.63 -3.84
CA ILE A 181 -17.36 17.53 -2.92
C ILE A 181 -18.27 16.50 -3.60
N SER A 182 -17.86 15.23 -3.56
CA SER A 182 -18.71 14.11 -3.96
C SER A 182 -19.63 13.71 -2.80
N PRO A 183 -20.97 13.74 -2.95
CA PRO A 183 -21.87 13.32 -1.88
C PRO A 183 -21.74 11.81 -1.62
N MET A 184 -21.52 11.43 -0.36
CA MET A 184 -21.37 10.02 0.03
C MET A 184 -22.59 9.15 -0.31
N ALA A 185 -23.80 9.74 -0.35
CA ALA A 185 -25.02 9.05 -0.79
C ALA A 185 -24.93 8.55 -2.25
N SER A 186 -24.13 9.21 -3.09
CA SER A 186 -23.93 8.86 -4.50
C SER A 186 -22.69 8.02 -4.74
N VAL A 187 -21.85 7.77 -3.72
CA VAL A 187 -20.52 7.14 -3.90
C VAL A 187 -20.62 5.76 -4.53
N ARG A 188 -21.62 4.94 -4.22
CA ARG A 188 -21.75 3.62 -4.87
C ARG A 188 -21.98 3.73 -6.38
N ALA A 189 -22.84 4.66 -6.80
CA ALA A 189 -23.12 4.88 -8.23
C ALA A 189 -21.95 5.57 -8.93
N LEU A 190 -21.31 6.56 -8.28
CA LEU A 190 -20.11 7.23 -8.77
C LEU A 190 -18.95 6.23 -8.92
N SER A 191 -18.72 5.37 -7.92
CA SER A 191 -17.72 4.28 -7.98
C SER A 191 -17.92 3.42 -9.22
N ALA A 192 -19.15 2.95 -9.48
CA ALA A 192 -19.43 2.10 -10.63
C ALA A 192 -19.12 2.79 -11.97
N SER A 193 -19.46 4.08 -12.10
CA SER A 193 -19.17 4.86 -13.30
C SER A 193 -17.66 5.06 -13.50
N VAL A 194 -16.94 5.48 -12.44
CA VAL A 194 -15.49 5.73 -12.50
C VAL A 194 -14.73 4.43 -12.76
N ILE A 195 -15.12 3.32 -12.13
CA ILE A 195 -14.54 1.99 -12.38
C ILE A 195 -14.74 1.58 -13.84
N SER A 196 -15.95 1.73 -14.39
CA SER A 196 -16.21 1.40 -15.79
C SER A 196 -15.34 2.22 -16.74
N ASN A 197 -15.19 3.53 -16.47
CA ASN A 197 -14.30 4.39 -17.24
C ASN A 197 -12.84 3.93 -17.19
N PHE A 198 -12.29 3.70 -15.99
CA PHE A 198 -10.90 3.26 -15.85
C PHE A 198 -10.66 1.84 -16.35
N ASP A 199 -11.64 0.94 -16.30
CA ASP A 199 -11.52 -0.38 -16.91
C ASP A 199 -11.42 -0.30 -18.44
N ASN A 200 -12.25 0.54 -19.07
CA ASN A 200 -12.17 0.80 -20.52
C ASN A 200 -10.82 1.43 -20.92
N LEU A 201 -10.37 2.41 -20.14
CA LEU A 201 -9.07 3.05 -20.33
C LEU A 201 -7.91 2.05 -20.16
N SER A 202 -7.97 1.20 -19.14
CA SER A 202 -6.98 0.14 -18.90
C SER A 202 -7.00 -0.94 -19.99
N ALA A 203 -8.18 -1.27 -20.53
CA ALA A 203 -8.29 -2.17 -21.68
C ALA A 203 -7.59 -1.61 -22.92
N LYS A 204 -7.61 -0.29 -23.10
CA LYS A 204 -6.94 0.40 -24.21
C LYS A 204 -5.43 0.61 -23.97
N ASN A 205 -5.04 0.98 -22.76
CA ASN A 205 -3.72 1.54 -22.48
C ASN A 205 -2.79 0.63 -21.65
N LEU A 206 -3.32 -0.41 -21.01
CA LEU A 206 -2.54 -1.39 -20.25
C LEU A 206 -2.55 -2.76 -20.94
N LEU A 207 -3.73 -3.33 -21.21
CA LEU A 207 -3.86 -4.71 -21.71
C LEU A 207 -3.07 -5.02 -22.99
N PRO A 208 -2.91 -4.11 -23.97
CA PRO A 208 -2.12 -4.42 -25.18
C PRO A 208 -0.66 -4.75 -24.90
N TYR A 209 -0.15 -4.35 -23.74
CA TYR A 209 1.23 -4.63 -23.32
C TYR A 209 1.36 -5.92 -22.51
N LEU A 210 0.26 -6.49 -22.00
CA LEU A 210 0.26 -7.67 -21.15
C LEU A 210 0.05 -8.96 -21.95
N PRO A 211 0.45 -10.14 -21.41
CA PRO A 211 0.13 -11.42 -22.03
C PRO A 211 -1.38 -11.61 -22.21
N ARG A 212 -1.79 -12.11 -23.38
CA ARG A 212 -3.22 -12.34 -23.72
C ARG A 212 -3.97 -13.18 -22.68
N THR A 213 -3.26 -14.04 -21.94
CA THR A 213 -3.85 -14.86 -20.87
C THR A 213 -4.43 -14.04 -19.72
N LEU A 214 -3.96 -12.80 -19.50
CA LEU A 214 -4.48 -11.91 -18.46
C LEU A 214 -5.74 -11.13 -18.90
N ALA A 215 -6.08 -11.13 -20.19
CA ALA A 215 -7.26 -10.41 -20.68
C ALA A 215 -8.58 -10.96 -20.11
N LYS A 216 -8.60 -12.24 -19.68
CA LYS A 216 -9.77 -12.89 -19.05
C LYS A 216 -9.89 -12.61 -17.55
N VAL A 217 -8.87 -12.02 -16.92
CA VAL A 217 -8.86 -11.78 -15.48
C VAL A 217 -9.68 -10.52 -15.20
N PRO A 218 -10.73 -10.59 -14.35
CA PRO A 218 -11.46 -9.42 -13.89
C PRO A 218 -10.52 -8.46 -13.14
N ARG A 219 -10.45 -7.20 -13.59
CA ARG A 219 -9.55 -6.17 -13.03
C ARG A 219 -10.18 -5.34 -11.92
N ALA A 220 -11.50 -5.38 -11.81
CA ALA A 220 -12.29 -4.53 -10.93
C ALA A 220 -13.41 -5.30 -10.22
N ASN A 221 -13.19 -6.59 -9.92
CA ASN A 221 -14.18 -7.39 -9.20
C ASN A 221 -14.14 -7.05 -7.70
N ILE A 222 -14.78 -5.92 -7.36
CA ILE A 222 -14.75 -5.32 -6.03
C ILE A 222 -16.16 -4.95 -5.54
N ASP A 223 -16.43 -5.22 -4.27
CA ASP A 223 -17.66 -4.78 -3.60
C ASP A 223 -17.38 -3.60 -2.66
N PHE A 224 -18.13 -2.49 -2.82
CA PHE A 224 -18.05 -1.35 -1.90
C PHE A 224 -18.94 -1.55 -0.68
N LEU A 225 -18.31 -1.54 0.49
CA LEU A 225 -18.96 -1.73 1.78
C LEU A 225 -18.90 -0.42 2.56
N PRO A 226 -20.05 0.19 2.94
CA PRO A 226 -20.02 1.36 3.79
C PRO A 226 -19.64 0.95 5.22
N ILE A 227 -18.70 1.68 5.82
CA ILE A 227 -18.38 1.57 7.25
C ILE A 227 -18.63 2.92 7.94
N LYS A 228 -19.01 2.86 9.21
CA LYS A 228 -19.16 4.04 10.08
C LYS A 228 -18.15 3.95 11.21
N ASP A 229 -17.66 5.10 11.66
CA ASP A 229 -16.79 5.25 12.84
C ASP A 229 -15.46 4.48 12.77
N ALA A 230 -15.00 4.13 11.56
CA ALA A 230 -13.70 3.54 11.36
C ALA A 230 -12.59 4.59 11.52
N TRP A 231 -11.46 4.18 12.08
CA TRP A 231 -10.27 5.02 12.29
C TRP A 231 -9.50 5.30 10.99
N PHE A 232 -9.92 4.70 9.87
CA PHE A 232 -9.40 4.94 8.53
C PHE A 232 -10.50 5.47 7.59
N SER A 233 -10.09 6.12 6.51
CA SER A 233 -10.98 6.72 5.49
C SER A 233 -11.51 5.69 4.50
N GLY A 234 -10.71 4.68 4.21
CA GLY A 234 -11.12 3.50 3.46
C GLY A 234 -10.04 2.42 3.54
N SER A 235 -10.43 1.18 3.24
CA SER A 235 -9.55 0.01 3.22
C SER A 235 -9.99 -0.90 2.09
N MET A 236 -9.09 -1.07 1.12
CA MET A 236 -9.21 -2.14 0.13
C MET A 236 -8.73 -3.44 0.76
N ASN A 237 -9.49 -4.51 0.56
CA ASN A 237 -9.19 -5.84 1.06
C ASN A 237 -9.28 -6.82 -0.11
N TYR A 238 -8.13 -7.35 -0.53
CA TYR A 238 -8.12 -8.44 -1.49
C TYR A 238 -8.27 -9.76 -0.74
N ILE A 239 -9.35 -10.50 -1.00
CA ILE A 239 -9.62 -11.75 -0.28
C ILE A 239 -9.18 -12.92 -1.14
N GLY A 240 -9.56 -12.94 -2.42
CA GLY A 240 -9.13 -13.92 -3.40
C GLY A 240 -9.49 -15.39 -3.09
N ARG A 241 -10.38 -15.72 -2.15
CA ARG A 241 -10.65 -17.12 -1.75
C ARG A 241 -11.83 -17.75 -2.47
N ALA A 242 -12.80 -16.96 -2.91
CA ALA A 242 -13.93 -17.51 -3.66
C ALA A 242 -13.50 -18.19 -4.96
N ARG A 243 -14.19 -19.29 -5.29
CA ARG A 243 -13.95 -20.14 -6.46
C ARG A 243 -15.24 -20.33 -7.26
N ASN A 244 -15.10 -20.46 -8.57
CA ASN A 244 -16.15 -20.94 -9.47
C ASN A 244 -16.32 -22.46 -9.34
N ALA A 245 -17.36 -23.02 -9.96
CA ALA A 245 -17.63 -24.45 -9.94
C ALA A 245 -16.50 -25.29 -10.58
N ASP A 246 -15.75 -24.71 -11.52
CA ASP A 246 -14.58 -25.31 -12.16
C ASP A 246 -13.28 -25.15 -11.35
N GLY A 247 -13.36 -24.57 -10.14
CA GLY A 247 -12.20 -24.30 -9.29
C GLY A 247 -11.41 -23.05 -9.67
N SER A 248 -11.78 -22.32 -10.73
CA SER A 248 -11.11 -21.06 -11.07
C SER A 248 -11.43 -19.96 -10.05
N PRO A 249 -10.50 -19.03 -9.76
CA PRO A 249 -10.72 -17.95 -8.82
C PRO A 249 -11.79 -16.97 -9.31
N LYS A 250 -12.57 -16.43 -8.36
CA LYS A 250 -13.48 -15.31 -8.61
C LYS A 250 -12.82 -13.94 -8.47
N TYR A 251 -11.57 -13.88 -7.97
CA TYR A 251 -10.82 -12.63 -7.76
C TYR A 251 -11.57 -11.64 -6.89
N GLU A 252 -12.08 -12.10 -5.75
CA GLU A 252 -12.90 -11.29 -4.83
C GLU A 252 -12.06 -10.24 -4.09
N ALA A 253 -12.56 -9.02 -4.09
CA ALA A 253 -12.05 -7.91 -3.29
C ALA A 253 -13.23 -7.12 -2.69
N THR A 254 -12.98 -6.43 -1.59
CA THR A 254 -13.91 -5.48 -1.00
C THR A 254 -13.22 -4.14 -0.77
N TYR A 255 -13.98 -3.05 -0.82
CA TYR A 255 -13.54 -1.73 -0.42
C TYR A 255 -14.45 -1.20 0.66
N GLU A 256 -13.93 -1.12 1.88
CA GLU A 256 -14.64 -0.52 3.00
C GLU A 256 -14.40 1.00 2.96
N ILE A 257 -15.44 1.81 2.75
CA ILE A 257 -15.32 3.27 2.69
C ILE A 257 -16.03 3.92 3.88
N ASN A 258 -15.32 4.84 4.54
CA ASN A 258 -15.89 5.58 5.64
C ASN A 258 -16.91 6.60 5.12
N ALA A 259 -18.16 6.47 5.57
CA ALA A 259 -19.26 7.32 5.16
C ALA A 259 -19.11 8.80 5.59
N SER A 260 -18.15 9.13 6.45
CA SER A 260 -17.85 10.50 6.86
C SER A 260 -16.80 11.20 5.98
N LEU A 261 -16.18 10.49 5.03
CA LEU A 261 -15.12 11.06 4.19
C LEU A 261 -15.70 12.14 3.27
N GLN A 262 -15.19 13.36 3.41
CA GLN A 262 -15.43 14.43 2.44
C GLN A 262 -14.22 14.49 1.49
N MET A 263 -14.46 14.20 0.22
CA MET A 263 -13.42 14.18 -0.81
C MET A 263 -13.95 14.81 -2.10
N SER A 264 -13.09 15.55 -2.80
CA SER A 264 -13.43 16.09 -4.10
C SER A 264 -13.58 14.98 -5.14
N PHE A 265 -14.40 15.18 -6.17
CA PHE A 265 -14.55 14.19 -7.25
C PHE A 265 -13.22 13.81 -7.93
N PRO A 266 -12.30 14.73 -8.25
CA PRO A 266 -11.02 14.34 -8.86
C PRO A 266 -10.09 13.55 -7.91
N GLU A 267 -10.09 13.85 -6.61
CA GLU A 267 -9.38 13.02 -5.61
C GLU A 267 -10.03 11.63 -5.47
N PHE A 268 -11.37 11.55 -5.65
CA PHE A 268 -12.09 10.28 -5.68
C PHE A 268 -11.74 9.43 -6.90
N GLU A 269 -11.58 10.03 -8.08
CA GLU A 269 -11.10 9.32 -9.26
C GLU A 269 -9.70 8.73 -9.02
N GLN A 270 -8.79 9.51 -8.44
CA GLN A 270 -7.48 9.00 -8.07
C GLN A 270 -7.58 7.84 -7.08
N LEU A 271 -8.43 7.93 -6.06
CA LEU A 271 -8.66 6.84 -5.11
C LEU A 271 -9.16 5.58 -5.80
N VAL A 272 -10.15 5.67 -6.69
CA VAL A 272 -10.68 4.52 -7.42
C VAL A 272 -9.61 3.87 -8.29
N SER A 273 -8.78 4.67 -8.98
CA SER A 273 -7.70 4.12 -9.81
C SER A 273 -6.64 3.41 -8.96
N HIS A 274 -6.29 3.97 -7.81
CA HIS A 274 -5.30 3.45 -6.86
C HIS A 274 -5.76 2.11 -6.27
N GLU A 275 -6.99 2.06 -5.78
CA GLU A 275 -7.49 0.90 -5.03
C GLU A 275 -7.99 -0.21 -5.96
N VAL A 276 -8.59 0.15 -7.10
CA VAL A 276 -9.35 -0.79 -7.94
C VAL A 276 -8.62 -1.09 -9.24
N VAL A 277 -8.71 -0.17 -10.22
CA VAL A 277 -8.31 -0.43 -11.60
C VAL A 277 -7.60 0.78 -12.21
N PRO A 278 -6.37 0.63 -12.71
CA PRO A 278 -5.55 -0.59 -12.76
C PRO A 278 -4.65 -0.80 -11.51
N GLY A 279 -5.01 -0.27 -10.35
CA GLY A 279 -4.19 -0.30 -9.13
C GLY A 279 -4.19 -1.65 -8.38
N HIS A 280 -4.45 -1.61 -7.07
CA HIS A 280 -4.27 -2.77 -6.18
C HIS A 280 -5.07 -4.00 -6.58
N VAL A 281 -6.40 -3.90 -6.74
CA VAL A 281 -7.23 -5.07 -7.13
C VAL A 281 -6.76 -5.69 -8.45
N THR A 282 -6.44 -4.86 -9.44
CA THR A 282 -5.89 -5.36 -10.72
C THR A 282 -4.56 -6.09 -10.52
N THR A 283 -3.64 -5.50 -9.75
CA THR A 283 -2.33 -6.09 -9.45
C THR A 283 -2.49 -7.44 -8.79
N PHE A 284 -3.34 -7.53 -7.78
CA PHE A 284 -3.49 -8.74 -6.98
C PHE A 284 -4.28 -9.83 -7.71
N ALA A 285 -5.25 -9.45 -8.55
CA ALA A 285 -5.91 -10.39 -9.46
C ALA A 285 -4.95 -11.02 -10.47
N PHE A 286 -4.02 -10.25 -11.02
CA PHE A 286 -2.98 -10.81 -11.90
C PHE A 286 -2.01 -11.70 -11.16
N LEU A 287 -1.58 -11.34 -9.94
CA LEU A 287 -0.73 -12.21 -9.12
C LEU A 287 -1.44 -13.52 -8.75
N GLN A 288 -2.74 -13.46 -8.43
CA GLN A 288 -3.54 -14.67 -8.19
C GLN A 288 -3.61 -15.57 -9.44
N ASP A 289 -3.92 -15.02 -10.62
CA ASP A 289 -3.96 -15.81 -11.86
C ASP A 289 -2.59 -16.41 -12.18
N LEU A 290 -1.50 -15.68 -11.95
CA LEU A 290 -0.14 -16.19 -12.12
C LEU A 290 0.16 -17.34 -11.15
N TYR A 291 -0.22 -17.24 -9.88
CA TYR A 291 -0.06 -18.32 -8.90
C TYR A 291 -0.86 -19.57 -9.29
N VAL A 292 -2.15 -19.41 -9.60
CA VAL A 292 -3.04 -20.54 -9.99
C VAL A 292 -2.52 -21.26 -11.24
N ARG A 293 -1.85 -20.54 -12.16
CA ARG A 293 -1.23 -21.13 -13.36
C ARG A 293 0.20 -21.65 -13.13
N GLY A 294 0.71 -21.64 -11.90
CA GLY A 294 2.07 -22.07 -11.56
C GLY A 294 3.16 -21.18 -12.17
N LYS A 295 2.87 -19.88 -12.34
CA LYS A 295 3.79 -18.86 -12.86
C LYS A 295 4.34 -17.91 -11.79
N ALA A 296 3.72 -17.90 -10.61
CA ALA A 296 4.22 -17.23 -9.42
C ALA A 296 4.28 -18.23 -8.27
N ASP A 297 5.27 -18.05 -7.40
CA ASP A 297 5.46 -18.87 -6.21
C ASP A 297 4.56 -18.40 -5.05
N PHE A 298 4.62 -19.12 -3.92
CA PHE A 298 3.75 -18.94 -2.77
C PHE A 298 3.71 -17.51 -2.22
N GLU A 299 4.83 -16.79 -2.20
CA GLU A 299 4.90 -15.40 -1.72
C GLU A 299 3.97 -14.42 -2.45
N ALA A 300 3.52 -14.73 -3.67
CA ALA A 300 2.53 -13.93 -4.38
C ALA A 300 1.14 -13.99 -3.73
N THR A 301 0.90 -14.98 -2.86
CA THR A 301 -0.41 -15.27 -2.25
C THR A 301 -0.65 -14.62 -0.90
N VAL A 302 0.40 -14.00 -0.34
CA VAL A 302 0.41 -13.35 0.96
C VAL A 302 1.10 -11.99 0.84
N LEU A 303 0.33 -11.01 0.41
CA LEU A 303 0.84 -9.67 0.19
C LEU A 303 1.10 -9.01 1.54
N THR A 304 2.34 -8.58 1.74
CA THR A 304 2.84 -8.17 3.05
C THR A 304 3.19 -6.69 3.05
N MET A 305 2.44 -5.88 3.80
CA MET A 305 2.72 -4.46 4.02
C MET A 305 4.06 -4.25 4.73
N ASN A 306 4.58 -3.01 4.71
CA ASN A 306 5.89 -2.65 5.31
C ASN A 306 7.10 -3.35 4.64
N THR A 307 6.95 -3.85 3.41
CA THR A 307 8.01 -4.53 2.66
C THR A 307 8.44 -3.76 1.40
N ARG A 308 9.54 -4.19 0.78
CA ARG A 308 9.97 -3.72 -0.55
C ARG A 308 8.95 -4.02 -1.65
N ALA A 309 8.21 -5.11 -1.51
CA ALA A 309 7.13 -5.45 -2.44
C ALA A 309 5.96 -4.48 -2.28
N ALA A 310 5.53 -4.21 -1.04
CA ALA A 310 4.51 -3.20 -0.76
C ALA A 310 4.90 -1.81 -1.29
N THR A 311 6.16 -1.40 -1.12
CA THR A 311 6.67 -0.15 -1.71
C THR A 311 6.46 -0.11 -3.23
N LEU A 312 6.70 -1.21 -3.94
CA LEU A 312 6.43 -1.28 -5.38
C LEU A 312 4.93 -1.24 -5.69
N PHE A 313 4.10 -1.98 -4.94
CA PHE A 313 2.66 -2.02 -5.16
C PHE A 313 1.99 -0.66 -4.92
N GLU A 314 2.37 0.06 -3.87
CA GLU A 314 1.94 1.45 -3.67
C GLU A 314 2.37 2.36 -4.83
N GLY A 315 3.59 2.17 -5.34
CA GLY A 315 4.06 2.89 -6.51
C GLY A 315 3.24 2.62 -7.77
N ILE A 316 2.81 1.38 -7.99
CA ILE A 316 1.93 0.99 -9.10
C ILE A 316 0.56 1.64 -8.93
N ALA A 317 -0.04 1.50 -7.74
CA ALA A 317 -1.35 2.06 -7.41
C ALA A 317 -1.38 3.58 -7.54
N ASN A 318 -0.37 4.29 -7.05
CA ASN A 318 -0.30 5.75 -7.17
C ASN A 318 -0.08 6.24 -8.61
N ASN A 319 0.54 5.41 -9.47
CA ASN A 319 0.67 5.69 -10.90
C ASN A 319 -0.51 5.15 -11.73
N ALA A 320 -1.49 4.48 -11.12
CA ALA A 320 -2.53 3.73 -11.82
C ALA A 320 -3.39 4.63 -12.72
N ILE A 321 -3.74 5.84 -12.30
CA ILE A 321 -4.47 6.79 -13.14
C ILE A 321 -3.70 7.14 -14.43
N LEU A 322 -2.39 7.37 -14.31
CA LEU A 322 -1.53 7.68 -15.46
C LEU A 322 -1.42 6.46 -16.37
N ILE A 323 -1.35 5.25 -15.81
CA ILE A 323 -1.39 3.99 -16.57
C ILE A 323 -2.72 3.85 -17.31
N ALA A 324 -3.85 4.09 -16.64
CA ALA A 324 -5.18 4.03 -17.26
C ALA A 324 -5.28 5.00 -18.45
N HIS A 325 -4.83 6.24 -18.28
CA HIS A 325 -4.83 7.23 -19.37
C HIS A 325 -3.74 7.00 -20.44
N GLY A 326 -2.79 6.08 -20.22
CA GLY A 326 -1.71 5.80 -21.16
C GLY A 326 -0.62 6.89 -21.20
N VAL A 327 -0.52 7.69 -20.14
CA VAL A 327 0.38 8.85 -20.03
C VAL A 327 1.43 8.63 -18.93
N THR A 328 2.52 9.39 -18.95
CA THR A 328 3.60 9.27 -17.95
C THR A 328 3.67 10.46 -17.00
N GLU A 329 3.11 11.60 -17.40
CA GLU A 329 3.15 12.85 -16.66
C GLU A 329 1.75 13.37 -16.37
N VAL A 330 1.61 14.13 -15.28
CA VAL A 330 0.32 14.67 -14.84
C VAL A 330 -0.23 15.67 -15.86
N ASP A 331 0.60 16.53 -16.45
CA ASP A 331 0.19 17.56 -17.41
C ASP A 331 -0.39 17.00 -18.73
N GLN A 332 -0.24 15.69 -18.95
CA GLN A 332 -0.80 14.94 -20.08
C GLN A 332 -2.23 14.41 -19.80
N LEU A 333 -2.73 14.54 -18.57
CA LEU A 333 -4.10 14.16 -18.23
C LEU A 333 -5.11 15.08 -18.92
N PRO A 334 -6.31 14.55 -19.28
CA PRO A 334 -7.23 15.20 -20.21
C PRO A 334 -7.87 16.51 -19.69
N ASP A 335 -7.95 16.70 -18.38
CA ASP A 335 -8.58 17.87 -17.78
C ASP A 335 -7.80 18.40 -16.57
N GLU A 336 -7.87 19.71 -16.35
CA GLU A 336 -7.10 20.41 -15.31
C GLU A 336 -7.57 20.05 -13.89
N ASP A 337 -8.84 19.70 -13.68
CA ASP A 337 -9.36 19.30 -12.36
C ASP A 337 -8.79 17.94 -11.93
N LEU A 338 -8.69 16.98 -12.86
CA LEU A 338 -8.00 15.72 -12.65
C LEU A 338 -6.51 15.92 -12.37
N GLN A 339 -5.86 16.84 -13.09
CA GLN A 339 -4.47 17.21 -12.80
C GLN A 339 -4.32 17.71 -11.36
N ILE A 340 -5.20 18.60 -10.89
CA ILE A 340 -5.21 19.09 -9.51
C ILE A 340 -5.42 17.92 -8.54
N GLY A 341 -6.43 17.09 -8.75
CA GLY A 341 -6.74 15.94 -7.88
C GLY A 341 -5.55 14.97 -7.74
N VAL A 342 -4.88 14.66 -8.85
CA VAL A 342 -3.68 13.81 -8.85
C VAL A 342 -2.52 14.49 -8.13
N LEU A 343 -2.26 15.79 -8.36
CA LEU A 343 -1.19 16.51 -7.66
C LEU A 343 -1.43 16.56 -6.13
N LEU A 344 -2.68 16.76 -5.70
CA LEU A 344 -3.03 16.74 -4.28
C LEU A 344 -2.81 15.35 -3.66
N ALA A 345 -3.11 14.27 -4.39
CA ALA A 345 -2.80 12.91 -3.94
C ALA A 345 -1.28 12.65 -3.86
N LEU A 346 -0.50 13.13 -4.84
CA LEU A 346 0.97 13.03 -4.81
C LEU A 346 1.57 13.84 -3.65
N LEU A 347 1.03 15.03 -3.36
CA LEU A 347 1.41 15.80 -2.18
C LEU A 347 1.01 15.09 -0.88
N GLN A 348 -0.08 14.31 -0.86
CA GLN A 348 -0.41 13.47 0.29
C GLN A 348 0.61 12.34 0.49
N ASP A 349 1.16 11.74 -0.56
CA ASP A 349 2.25 10.77 -0.43
C ASP A 349 3.53 11.42 0.11
N ASP A 350 3.85 12.61 -0.39
CA ASP A 350 4.94 13.42 0.16
C ASP A 350 4.71 13.73 1.65
N ALA A 351 3.47 14.02 2.04
CA ALA A 351 3.08 14.25 3.43
C ALA A 351 3.24 13.00 4.31
N LYS A 352 2.93 11.80 3.81
CA LYS A 352 3.18 10.54 4.53
C LYS A 352 4.67 10.38 4.84
N ASN A 353 5.52 10.52 3.83
CA ASN A 353 6.98 10.47 4.00
C ASN A 353 7.48 11.56 4.94
N GLN A 354 7.03 12.82 4.76
CA GLN A 354 7.45 13.93 5.62
C GLN A 354 7.02 13.72 7.08
N SER A 355 5.83 13.16 7.30
CA SER A 355 5.35 12.83 8.65
C SER A 355 6.25 11.82 9.34
N SER A 356 6.67 10.78 8.61
CA SER A 356 7.66 9.80 9.08
C SER A 356 8.97 10.48 9.46
N TYR A 357 9.51 11.29 8.55
CA TYR A 357 10.80 11.96 8.71
C TYR A 357 10.82 12.93 9.89
N LEU A 358 9.82 13.81 10.01
CA LEU A 358 9.76 14.77 11.11
C LEU A 358 9.50 14.09 12.45
N THR A 359 8.68 13.03 12.48
CA THR A 359 8.34 12.34 13.74
C THR A 359 9.50 11.50 14.25
N TRP A 360 10.11 10.66 13.40
CA TRP A 360 11.10 9.67 13.81
C TRP A 360 12.55 10.06 13.50
N GLY A 361 12.78 10.84 12.45
CA GLY A 361 14.10 11.35 12.09
C GLY A 361 14.49 12.58 12.91
N GLU A 362 13.57 13.53 13.07
CA GLU A 362 13.83 14.81 13.76
C GLU A 362 13.20 14.94 15.15
N GLY A 363 12.34 14.00 15.56
CA GLY A 363 11.72 14.02 16.89
C GLY A 363 10.75 15.19 17.12
N LYS A 364 10.12 15.71 16.06
CA LYS A 364 9.26 16.89 16.14
C LYS A 364 7.95 16.63 16.90
N PRO A 365 7.42 17.62 17.64
CA PRO A 365 6.10 17.52 18.26
C PRO A 365 4.98 17.32 17.23
N GLN A 366 3.94 16.56 17.59
CA GLN A 366 2.80 16.27 16.70
C GLN A 366 2.16 17.53 16.10
N ALA A 367 1.97 18.57 16.92
CA ALA A 367 1.36 19.82 16.48
C ALA A 367 2.20 20.52 15.39
N GLU A 368 3.53 20.48 15.50
CA GLU A 368 4.45 21.02 14.49
C GLU A 368 4.38 20.20 13.20
N VAL A 369 4.38 18.86 13.31
CA VAL A 369 4.22 17.96 12.17
C VAL A 369 2.90 18.26 11.46
N ALA A 370 1.76 18.27 12.18
CA ALA A 370 0.44 18.53 11.62
C ALA A 370 0.37 19.88 10.87
N ALA A 371 0.92 20.94 11.47
CA ALA A 371 0.94 22.26 10.88
C ALA A 371 1.77 22.30 9.57
N THR A 372 2.94 21.65 9.56
CA THR A 372 3.76 21.51 8.35
C THR A 372 3.03 20.72 7.27
N LEU A 373 2.39 19.59 7.60
CA LEU A 373 1.64 18.80 6.62
C LEU A 373 0.51 19.61 5.97
N ARG A 374 -0.25 20.37 6.77
CA ARG A 374 -1.30 21.26 6.25
C ARG A 374 -0.76 22.33 5.32
N ARG A 375 0.26 23.07 5.77
CA ARG A 375 0.78 24.25 5.08
C ARG A 375 1.51 23.90 3.79
N ASP A 376 2.37 22.89 3.85
CA ASP A 376 3.35 22.63 2.78
C ASP A 376 2.90 21.50 1.86
N PHE A 377 2.09 20.55 2.35
CA PHE A 377 1.64 19.42 1.56
C PHE A 377 0.14 19.47 1.25
N LEU A 378 -0.56 20.53 1.66
CA LEU A 378 -1.94 20.84 1.28
C LEU A 378 -2.94 19.70 1.59
N VAL A 379 -2.60 18.81 2.53
CA VAL A 379 -3.51 17.76 3.00
C VAL A 379 -4.64 18.38 3.80
N THR A 380 -5.77 17.69 3.96
CA THR A 380 -6.88 18.18 4.82
C THR A 380 -6.50 18.15 6.30
N GLU A 381 -7.27 18.83 7.15
CA GLU A 381 -7.06 18.83 8.60
C GLU A 381 -7.14 17.43 9.21
N GLU A 382 -8.15 16.64 8.81
CA GLU A 382 -8.30 15.23 9.20
C GLU A 382 -7.05 14.42 8.83
N ARG A 383 -6.56 14.57 7.59
CA ARG A 383 -5.35 13.89 7.13
C ARG A 383 -4.11 14.31 7.91
N ALA A 384 -3.92 15.60 8.16
CA ALA A 384 -2.79 16.09 8.94
C ALA A 384 -2.82 15.52 10.38
N GLY A 385 -4.00 15.47 11.00
CA GLY A 385 -4.19 14.86 12.32
C GLY A 385 -3.87 13.37 12.33
N LYS A 386 -4.37 12.61 11.34
CA LYS A 386 -4.09 11.18 11.20
C LYS A 386 -2.60 10.91 10.99
N LEU A 387 -1.99 11.61 10.03
CA LEU A 387 -0.59 11.40 9.64
C LEU A 387 0.37 11.82 10.75
N SER A 388 0.17 12.97 11.40
CA SER A 388 1.03 13.40 12.52
C SER A 388 0.80 12.60 13.83
N GLY A 389 -0.36 11.97 13.97
CA GLY A 389 -0.81 11.24 15.16
C GLY A 389 -0.73 9.73 14.99
N ALA A 390 -1.90 9.08 14.97
CA ALA A 390 -2.01 7.62 15.09
C ALA A 390 -1.22 6.84 14.02
N TRP A 391 -1.10 7.34 12.79
CA TRP A 391 -0.28 6.69 11.75
C TRP A 391 1.20 7.04 11.87
N GLY A 392 1.55 8.32 11.91
CA GLY A 392 2.95 8.75 11.92
C GLY A 392 3.70 8.34 13.19
N ARG A 393 3.01 8.26 14.33
CA ARG A 393 3.60 7.80 15.60
C ARG A 393 3.49 6.30 15.82
N HIS A 394 2.85 5.58 14.90
CA HIS A 394 2.82 4.12 15.00
C HIS A 394 4.24 3.57 14.82
N PRO A 395 4.74 2.70 15.71
CA PRO A 395 6.11 2.22 15.67
C PRO A 395 6.45 1.49 14.36
N LEU A 396 5.51 0.71 13.81
CA LEU A 396 5.68 0.07 12.51
C LEU A 396 5.32 0.99 11.32
N LEU A 397 4.04 1.37 11.16
CA LEU A 397 3.58 2.15 10.00
C LEU A 397 4.35 3.46 9.83
N GLY A 398 4.59 4.19 10.92
CA GLY A 398 5.26 5.48 10.90
C GLY A 398 6.72 5.41 10.45
N ARG A 399 7.40 4.29 10.68
CA ARG A 399 8.83 4.11 10.35
C ARG A 399 9.07 3.33 9.06
N MET A 400 8.19 2.41 8.68
CA MET A 400 8.37 1.55 7.50
C MET A 400 7.37 1.82 6.38
N TYR A 401 6.08 2.00 6.69
CA TYR A 401 5.04 2.07 5.65
C TYR A 401 4.86 3.46 5.05
N LEU A 402 4.82 4.51 5.87
CA LEU A 402 4.59 5.87 5.36
C LEU A 402 5.63 6.31 4.31
N PRO A 403 6.94 6.02 4.46
CA PRO A 403 7.94 6.30 3.42
C PRO A 403 7.75 5.50 2.12
N ALA A 404 7.10 4.32 2.20
CA ALA A 404 6.90 3.43 1.06
C ALA A 404 6.09 4.09 -0.06
N TYR A 405 5.09 4.90 0.29
CA TYR A 405 4.22 5.57 -0.69
C TYR A 405 5.01 6.47 -1.64
N ARG A 406 5.70 7.49 -1.12
CA ARG A 406 6.49 8.41 -1.95
C ARG A 406 7.59 7.66 -2.71
N SER A 407 8.35 6.79 -2.03
CA SER A 407 9.46 6.06 -2.66
C SER A 407 8.98 5.17 -3.82
N GLY A 408 7.87 4.47 -3.61
CA GLY A 408 7.17 3.69 -4.64
C GLY A 408 6.72 4.55 -5.82
N THR A 409 5.97 5.62 -5.53
CA THR A 409 5.40 6.54 -6.52
C THR A 409 6.48 7.11 -7.43
N GLU A 410 7.55 7.65 -6.85
CA GLU A 410 8.66 8.25 -7.59
C GLU A 410 9.41 7.22 -8.43
N LYS A 411 9.66 6.03 -7.88
CA LYS A 411 10.36 4.96 -8.59
C LYS A 411 9.56 4.46 -9.78
N VAL A 412 8.27 4.17 -9.62
CA VAL A 412 7.43 3.70 -10.72
C VAL A 412 7.30 4.77 -11.80
N ALA A 413 7.08 6.03 -11.43
CA ALA A 413 7.07 7.15 -12.37
C ALA A 413 8.40 7.25 -13.15
N GLN A 414 9.55 7.17 -12.45
CA GLN A 414 10.87 7.16 -13.06
C GLN A 414 11.04 6.01 -14.06
N LEU A 415 10.65 4.79 -13.69
CA LEU A 415 10.76 3.62 -14.56
C LEU A 415 9.88 3.77 -15.81
N ARG A 416 8.67 4.30 -15.67
CA ARG A 416 7.74 4.54 -16.79
C ARG A 416 8.22 5.64 -17.74
N ARG A 417 8.90 6.68 -17.23
CA ARG A 417 9.60 7.67 -18.08
C ARG A 417 10.77 7.05 -18.85
N LYS A 418 11.55 6.20 -18.17
CA LYS A 418 12.81 5.66 -18.71
C LYS A 418 12.61 4.52 -19.72
N HIS A 419 11.58 3.71 -19.55
CA HIS A 419 11.38 2.48 -20.30
C HIS A 419 10.07 2.50 -21.08
N PRO A 420 10.06 1.99 -22.34
CA PRO A 420 8.82 1.85 -23.10
C PRO A 420 7.76 1.03 -22.36
N ALA A 421 6.47 1.38 -22.53
CA ALA A 421 5.33 0.70 -21.91
C ALA A 421 5.37 -0.83 -22.09
N LYS A 422 5.69 -1.31 -23.31
CA LYS A 422 5.83 -2.74 -23.65
C LYS A 422 6.88 -3.49 -22.83
N LYS A 423 7.85 -2.78 -22.23
CA LYS A 423 8.89 -3.36 -21.38
C LYS A 423 8.51 -3.25 -19.90
N VAL A 424 8.07 -2.08 -19.45
CA VAL A 424 7.88 -1.79 -18.03
C VAL A 424 6.57 -2.32 -17.46
N LEU A 425 5.45 -2.20 -18.18
CA LEU A 425 4.13 -2.57 -17.66
C LEU A 425 4.03 -4.08 -17.35
N PRO A 426 4.51 -5.00 -18.20
CA PRO A 426 4.52 -6.43 -17.86
C PRO A 426 5.29 -6.74 -16.58
N VAL A 427 6.40 -6.04 -16.31
CA VAL A 427 7.21 -6.28 -15.11
C VAL A 427 6.48 -5.76 -13.87
N LEU A 428 5.87 -4.58 -13.93
CA LEU A 428 5.08 -4.02 -12.82
C LEU A 428 3.95 -4.97 -12.39
N TYR A 429 3.30 -5.62 -13.36
CA TYR A 429 2.19 -6.55 -13.12
C TYR A 429 2.63 -8.03 -13.02
N GLY A 430 3.89 -8.28 -12.63
CA GLY A 430 4.38 -9.63 -12.29
C GLY A 430 4.55 -10.62 -13.46
N CYS A 431 4.39 -10.18 -14.71
CA CYS A 431 4.44 -11.08 -15.89
C CYS A 431 5.85 -11.66 -16.15
N HIS A 432 6.89 -11.12 -15.49
CA HIS A 432 8.28 -11.57 -15.59
C HIS A 432 8.79 -12.17 -14.26
N GLY A 433 7.87 -12.66 -13.43
CA GLY A 433 8.14 -13.10 -12.07
C GLY A 433 7.90 -11.98 -11.06
N LEU A 434 7.75 -12.36 -9.80
CA LEU A 434 7.55 -11.42 -8.71
C LEU A 434 8.82 -10.61 -8.46
N VAL A 435 8.66 -9.31 -8.30
CA VAL A 435 9.74 -8.35 -8.05
C VAL A 435 9.32 -7.37 -6.96
N ASP A 436 10.29 -6.67 -6.42
CA ASP A 436 10.15 -5.61 -5.44
C ASP A 436 10.82 -4.32 -5.96
N ILE A 437 10.73 -3.24 -5.17
CA ILE A 437 11.23 -1.92 -5.55
C ILE A 437 12.73 -1.87 -5.91
N GLN A 438 13.53 -2.82 -5.41
CA GLN A 438 14.96 -2.95 -5.72
C GLN A 438 15.23 -3.97 -6.84
N THR A 439 14.52 -5.10 -6.85
CA THR A 439 14.78 -6.18 -7.83
C THR A 439 14.21 -5.88 -9.21
N ILE A 440 13.20 -5.00 -9.32
CA ILE A 440 12.57 -4.61 -10.59
C ILE A 440 13.55 -4.11 -11.66
N GLU A 441 14.58 -3.35 -11.27
CA GLU A 441 15.57 -2.83 -12.21
C GLU A 441 16.43 -3.92 -12.85
N ARG A 442 16.62 -5.05 -12.16
CA ARG A 442 17.39 -6.18 -12.72
C ARG A 442 16.66 -6.76 -13.92
N VAL A 443 15.33 -6.87 -13.83
CA VAL A 443 14.46 -7.35 -14.92
C VAL A 443 14.40 -6.35 -16.07
N LEU A 444 14.40 -5.05 -15.77
CA LEU A 444 14.35 -4.01 -16.81
C LEU A 444 15.70 -3.80 -17.50
N LYS A 445 16.80 -4.34 -16.97
CA LYS A 445 18.14 -4.32 -17.59
C LYS A 445 18.42 -5.54 -18.47
N SER A 446 17.83 -6.70 -18.15
CA SER A 446 17.74 -7.82 -19.11
C SER A 446 16.88 -7.45 -20.31
#